data_AF-A0A0N7ZC19-F1
#
_entry.id   AF-A0A0N7ZC19-F1
#
_cell.length_a   1.000
_cell.length_b   1.000
_cell.length_c   1.000
_cell.angle_alpha   90.00
_cell.angle_beta   90.00
_cell.angle_gamma   90.00
#
_symmetry.space_group_name_H-M   'P 1'
#
loop_
_entity.id
_entity.type
_entity.pdbx_description
1 polymer ?
#
loop_
_entity_poly.entity_id
_entity_poly.type
_entity_poly.pdbx_seq_one_letter_code
_entity_poly.pdbx_strand_id
1 'polypeptide(L)'
;MSPGSPKTFYPTAEFAVGLAEDGLPHKPYILLSGDDDGRMYVLFPNSDARDDWVYQKHILIDTEKTTIGKMAHGDFDGDGFEDVVVAGYSIGQLYLFTYKP
;
A
#
# COMPACT_ATOMS: atom_id res chain seq x y z
N MET A 1 -7.03 -10.49 15.45
CA MET A 1 -7.53 -10.16 14.11
C MET A 1 -6.47 -10.51 13.12
N SER A 2 -6.86 -11.18 12.04
CA SER A 2 -5.92 -11.59 10.99
C SER A 2 -5.78 -10.43 10.01
N PRO A 3 -4.58 -10.15 9.49
CA PRO A 3 -4.45 -9.26 8.34
C PRO A 3 -5.34 -9.77 7.20
N GLY A 4 -6.02 -8.85 6.51
CA GLY A 4 -6.78 -9.11 5.30
C GLY A 4 -5.86 -9.35 4.10
N SER A 5 -6.23 -8.83 2.93
CA SER A 5 -5.47 -9.07 1.70
C SER A 5 -4.27 -8.12 1.54
N PRO A 6 -3.05 -8.64 1.24
CA PRO A 6 -1.91 -7.83 0.81
C PRO A 6 -1.89 -7.62 -0.71
N LYS A 7 -1.27 -6.53 -1.16
CA LYS A 7 -0.86 -6.27 -2.55
C LYS A 7 0.49 -5.56 -2.60
N THR A 8 1.32 -5.91 -3.59
CA THR A 8 2.54 -5.14 -3.90
C THR A 8 2.17 -3.76 -4.42
N PHE A 9 2.93 -2.74 -4.03
CA PHE A 9 2.70 -1.35 -4.34
C PHE A 9 4.02 -0.67 -4.67
N TYR A 10 4.02 0.16 -5.71
CA TYR A 10 5.14 1.02 -6.07
C TYR A 10 4.57 2.44 -6.19
N PRO A 11 5.17 3.45 -5.54
CA PRO A 11 4.57 4.78 -5.43
C PRO A 11 4.48 5.54 -6.75
N THR A 12 5.35 5.20 -7.72
CA THR A 12 5.40 5.83 -9.04
C THR A 12 5.75 4.81 -10.11
N ALA A 13 5.42 5.12 -11.37
CA ALA A 13 5.83 4.32 -12.52
C ALA A 13 7.37 4.22 -12.65
N GLU A 14 8.08 5.32 -12.35
CA GLU A 14 9.54 5.36 -12.36
C GLU A 14 10.13 4.40 -11.32
N PHE A 15 9.61 4.41 -10.09
CA PHE A 15 10.08 3.51 -9.03
C PHE A 15 9.76 2.04 -9.36
N ALA A 16 8.64 1.76 -10.03
CA ALA A 16 8.27 0.39 -10.42
C ALA A 16 9.24 -0.24 -11.45
N VAL A 17 9.89 0.58 -12.28
CA VAL A 17 10.86 0.13 -13.30
C VAL A 17 12.31 0.44 -12.93
N GLY A 18 12.52 1.25 -11.90
CA GLY A 18 13.82 1.65 -11.39
C GLY A 18 14.59 0.49 -10.75
N LEU A 19 15.90 0.68 -10.67
CA LEU A 19 16.81 -0.26 -10.03
C LEU A 19 17.35 0.36 -8.75
N ALA A 20 17.47 -0.46 -7.71
CA ALA A 20 18.20 -0.11 -6.50
C ALA A 20 19.72 -0.08 -6.78
N GLU A 21 20.52 0.29 -5.77
CA GLU A 21 21.97 0.47 -5.91
C GLU A 21 22.71 -0.78 -6.42
N ASP A 22 22.21 -1.97 -6.13
CA ASP A 22 22.79 -3.25 -6.58
C ASP A 22 22.35 -3.67 -7.99
N GLY A 23 21.62 -2.81 -8.70
CA GLY A 23 21.17 -3.03 -10.08
C GLY A 23 19.97 -3.99 -10.22
N LEU A 24 19.31 -4.34 -9.12
CA LEU A 24 18.08 -5.14 -9.14
C LEU A 24 16.85 -4.26 -8.84
N PRO A 25 15.62 -4.69 -9.21
CA PRO A 25 14.41 -3.93 -8.92
C PRO A 25 14.28 -3.56 -7.44
N HIS A 26 13.67 -2.41 -7.17
CA HIS A 26 13.34 -2.00 -5.81
C HIS A 26 12.45 -3.04 -5.14
N LYS A 27 12.58 -3.19 -3.82
CA LYS A 27 11.61 -3.98 -3.06
C LYS A 27 10.24 -3.29 -3.13
N PRO A 28 9.16 -4.06 -3.29
CA PRO A 28 7.82 -3.48 -3.31
C PRO A 28 7.49 -2.93 -1.92
N TYR A 29 6.72 -1.85 -1.87
CA TYR A 29 5.93 -1.58 -0.67
C TYR A 29 4.76 -2.56 -0.64
N ILE A 30 4.17 -2.79 0.54
CA ILE A 30 3.00 -3.66 0.64
C ILE A 30 1.82 -2.87 1.15
N LEU A 31 0.79 -2.79 0.33
CA LEU A 31 -0.53 -2.40 0.74
C LEU A 31 -1.20 -3.56 1.47
N LEU A 32 -1.64 -3.34 2.71
CA LEU A 32 -2.28 -4.37 3.53
C LEU A 32 -3.60 -3.91 4.14
N SER A 33 -4.70 -4.56 3.77
CA SER A 33 -5.98 -4.39 4.47
C SER A 33 -5.92 -5.05 5.85
N GLY A 34 -6.36 -4.34 6.88
CA GLY A 34 -6.52 -4.85 8.23
C GLY A 34 -7.83 -5.62 8.47
N ASP A 35 -8.72 -5.66 7.48
CA ASP A 35 -10.06 -6.29 7.57
C ASP A 35 -10.83 -5.78 8.79
N ASP A 36 -11.14 -6.63 9.76
CA ASP A 36 -11.81 -6.29 11.01
C ASP A 36 -11.01 -5.31 11.91
N ASP A 37 -9.70 -5.14 11.68
CA ASP A 37 -8.89 -4.09 12.32
C ASP A 37 -9.26 -2.68 11.86
N GLY A 38 -9.99 -2.58 10.75
CA GLY A 38 -10.53 -1.32 10.25
C GLY A 38 -9.49 -0.32 9.79
N ARG A 39 -8.28 -0.81 9.54
CA ARG A 39 -7.13 -0.01 9.13
C ARG A 39 -6.57 -0.48 7.83
N MET A 40 -6.24 0.47 6.97
CA MET A 40 -5.43 0.23 5.79
C MET A 40 -3.99 0.58 6.13
N TYR A 41 -3.05 -0.26 5.71
CA TYR A 41 -1.63 -0.04 5.95
C TYR A 41 -0.81 0.06 4.67
N VAL A 42 0.22 0.88 4.70
CA VAL A 42 1.38 0.75 3.80
C VAL A 42 2.54 0.21 4.62
N LEU A 43 3.18 -0.83 4.12
CA LEU A 43 4.37 -1.42 4.72
C LEU A 43 5.57 -1.05 3.85
N PHE A 44 6.59 -0.45 4.47
CA PHE A 44 7.85 -0.10 3.82
C PHE A 44 8.95 -1.08 4.25
N PRO A 45 9.84 -1.52 3.35
CA PRO A 45 10.97 -2.34 3.72
C PRO A 45 11.86 -1.57 4.70
N ASN A 46 12.33 -2.22 5.76
CA ASN A 46 13.23 -1.59 6.73
C ASN A 46 14.65 -1.39 6.19
N SER A 47 15.00 -2.13 5.15
CA SER A 47 16.34 -2.20 4.55
C SER A 47 16.24 -2.65 3.10
N ASP A 48 17.18 -2.20 2.27
CA ASP A 48 17.35 -2.69 0.90
C ASP A 48 18.10 -4.04 0.82
N ALA A 49 18.70 -4.50 1.92
CA ALA A 49 19.45 -5.76 1.98
C ALA A 49 18.60 -6.96 1.53
N ARG A 50 19.05 -7.73 0.53
CA ARG A 50 18.20 -8.67 -0.22
C ARG A 50 17.65 -9.85 0.58
N ASP A 51 18.27 -10.20 1.68
CA ASP A 51 17.86 -11.23 2.63
C ASP A 51 16.99 -10.70 3.78
N ASP A 52 16.87 -9.37 3.92
CA ASP A 52 16.02 -8.74 4.93
C ASP A 52 14.61 -8.44 4.37
N TRP A 53 13.63 -9.26 4.73
CA TRP A 53 12.22 -9.06 4.36
C TRP A 53 11.38 -8.55 5.53
N VAL A 54 11.98 -7.79 6.44
CA VAL A 54 11.27 -7.10 7.52
C VAL A 54 10.74 -5.75 7.02
N TYR A 55 9.46 -5.49 7.32
CA TYR A 55 8.76 -4.28 6.91
C TYR A 55 8.20 -3.54 8.12
N GLN A 56 8.27 -2.21 8.08
CA GLN A 56 7.61 -1.32 9.02
C GLN A 56 6.23 -0.96 8.51
N LYS A 57 5.24 -1.03 9.41
CA LYS A 57 3.83 -0.78 9.12
C LYS A 57 3.46 0.68 9.43
N HIS A 58 2.84 1.36 8.47
CA HIS A 58 2.28 2.70 8.60
C HIS A 58 0.78 2.67 8.33
N ILE A 59 0.00 3.38 9.15
CA ILE A 59 -1.45 3.51 8.95
C ILE A 59 -1.69 4.51 7.81
N LEU A 60 -2.37 4.06 6.77
CA LEU A 60 -2.89 4.91 5.68
C LEU A 60 -4.29 5.43 6.00
N ILE A 61 -5.14 4.56 6.54
CA ILE A 61 -6.53 4.85 6.91
C ILE A 61 -6.81 4.19 8.25
N ASP A 62 -7.47 4.90 9.15
CA ASP A 62 -8.09 4.34 10.36
C ASP A 62 -9.57 4.70 10.33
N THR A 63 -10.44 3.70 10.27
CA THR A 63 -11.91 3.89 10.31
C THR A 63 -12.46 3.84 11.74
N GLU A 64 -11.59 3.87 12.75
CA GLU A 64 -11.94 3.76 14.17
C GLU A 64 -12.62 2.43 14.54
N LYS A 65 -12.09 1.32 14.00
CA LYS A 65 -12.47 -0.10 14.29
C LYS A 65 -13.75 -0.59 13.59
N THR A 66 -13.96 -0.20 12.34
CA THR A 66 -15.01 -0.78 11.48
C THR A 66 -14.38 -1.54 10.33
N THR A 67 -15.00 -2.57 9.77
CA THR A 67 -14.34 -3.42 8.75
C THR A 67 -13.89 -2.59 7.54
N ILE A 68 -12.61 -2.73 7.17
CA ILE A 68 -12.06 -2.19 5.93
C ILE A 68 -11.94 -3.31 4.90
N GLY A 69 -12.43 -3.06 3.70
CA GLY A 69 -12.55 -4.07 2.67
C GLY A 69 -11.28 -4.24 1.85
N LYS A 70 -11.50 -4.73 0.63
CA LYS A 70 -10.45 -4.85 -0.39
C LYS A 70 -10.08 -3.48 -0.96
N MET A 71 -8.96 -3.50 -1.67
CA MET A 71 -8.41 -2.34 -2.32
C MET A 71 -8.08 -2.58 -3.79
N ALA A 72 -8.09 -1.49 -4.54
CA ALA A 72 -7.55 -1.38 -5.88
C ALA A 72 -6.47 -0.30 -5.88
N HIS A 73 -5.47 -0.46 -6.74
CA HIS A 73 -4.45 0.56 -6.96
C HIS A 73 -3.99 0.54 -8.42
N GLY A 74 -3.47 1.67 -8.86
CA GLY A 74 -2.99 1.94 -10.21
C GLY A 74 -2.92 3.45 -10.43
N ASP A 75 -2.05 3.91 -11.31
CA ASP A 75 -2.10 5.28 -11.85
C ASP A 75 -3.38 5.44 -12.69
N PHE A 76 -4.44 6.03 -12.11
CA PHE A 76 -5.75 6.13 -12.75
C PHE A 76 -5.88 7.38 -13.60
N ASP A 77 -5.16 8.45 -13.27
CA ASP A 77 -5.24 9.74 -13.96
C ASP A 77 -4.08 10.01 -14.93
N GLY A 78 -3.06 9.14 -14.93
CA GLY A 78 -1.93 9.17 -15.85
C GLY A 78 -0.83 10.16 -15.46
N ASP A 79 -0.79 10.60 -14.19
CA ASP A 79 0.18 11.57 -13.71
C ASP A 79 1.52 10.97 -13.25
N GLY A 80 1.64 9.64 -13.33
CA GLY A 80 2.84 8.87 -12.99
C GLY A 80 2.94 8.47 -11.52
N PHE A 81 1.97 8.88 -10.68
CA PHE A 81 1.85 8.47 -9.29
C PHE A 81 0.76 7.42 -9.13
N GLU A 82 0.98 6.49 -8.22
CA GLU A 82 0.01 5.42 -7.99
C GLU A 82 -1.18 5.93 -7.16
N ASP A 83 -2.40 5.68 -7.64
CA ASP A 83 -3.62 5.92 -6.86
C ASP A 83 -4.04 4.67 -6.09
N VAL A 84 -4.70 4.86 -4.95
CA VAL A 84 -5.19 3.78 -4.09
C VAL A 84 -6.66 4.03 -3.73
N VAL A 85 -7.53 3.10 -4.09
CA VAL A 85 -8.93 3.05 -3.67
C VAL A 85 -9.11 1.98 -2.61
N VAL A 86 -9.73 2.36 -1.49
CA VAL A 86 -10.00 1.46 -0.37
C VAL A 86 -11.47 1.52 0.02
N ALA A 87 -12.09 0.36 0.19
CA ALA A 87 -13.47 0.27 0.65
C ALA A 87 -13.55 0.36 2.18
N GLY A 88 -14.13 1.44 2.72
CA GLY A 88 -14.61 1.49 4.10
C GLY A 88 -15.91 0.68 4.22
N TYR A 89 -15.80 -0.65 4.19
CA TYR A 89 -16.94 -1.56 3.97
C TYR A 89 -18.09 -1.33 4.95
N SER A 90 -17.80 -1.28 6.25
CA SER A 90 -18.83 -1.14 7.29
C SER A 90 -19.49 0.24 7.33
N ILE A 91 -18.81 1.27 6.84
CA ILE A 91 -19.28 2.67 6.88
C ILE A 91 -19.83 3.15 5.53
N GLY A 92 -19.82 2.29 4.50
CA GLY A 92 -20.35 2.61 3.18
C GLY A 92 -19.58 3.73 2.46
N GLN A 93 -18.28 3.87 2.72
CA GLN A 93 -17.43 4.91 2.13
C GLN A 93 -16.35 4.30 1.24
N LEU A 94 -15.92 5.08 0.24
CA LEU A 94 -14.70 4.83 -0.53
C LEU A 94 -13.70 5.91 -0.18
N TYR A 95 -12.47 5.49 0.07
CA TYR A 95 -11.34 6.39 0.20
C TYR A 95 -10.50 6.30 -1.06
N LEU A 96 -10.06 7.45 -1.58
CA LEU A 96 -9.18 7.57 -2.74
C LEU A 96 -8.01 8.48 -2.37
N PHE A 97 -6.79 8.02 -2.62
CA PHE A 97 -5.56 8.76 -2.40
C PHE A 97 -4.69 8.65 -3.63
N THR A 98 -4.01 9.74 -3.98
CA THR A 98 -2.87 9.72 -4.91
C THR A 98 -1.58 9.76 -4.11
N TYR A 99 -0.55 9.04 -4.54
CA TYR A 99 0.77 9.07 -3.88
C TYR A 99 1.66 10.24 -4.30
N LYS A 100 1.03 11.31 -4.81
CA LYS A 100 1.69 12.56 -5.14
C LYS A 100 2.18 13.29 -3.87
N PRO A 101 3.37 13.96 -3.91
CA PRO A 101 3.92 14.74 -2.80
C PRO A 101 3.06 15.94 -2.36
#